data_AF-A0AA35SS18-F1
#
_entry.id   AF-A0AA35SS18-F1
#
_cell.length_a   1.000
_cell.length_b   1.000
_cell.length_c   1.000
_cell.angle_alpha   90.00
_cell.angle_beta   90.00
_cell.angle_gamma   90.00
#
_symmetry.space_group_name_H-M   'P 1'
#
loop_
_entity.id
_entity.type
_entity.pdbx_description
1 polymer ?
#
loop_
_entity_poly.entity_id
_entity_poly.type
_entity_poly.pdbx_seq_one_letter_code
_entity_poly.pdbx_strand_id
1 'polypeptide(L)'
;MQEVMWMLSNIVADSEHHIQMVIDAGLMPAVMERLGCGKFSVQKEAVWIVSNCLAVGTPEQVKYMVEQGAVGTLCHLLASYATPSMITTILDGLNNTLSKAGEDSEVILTQMKEADGLDMIEKLQQHGDQNIYRLACSIKSHFPDV
;
A
#
# COMPACT_ATOMS: atom_id res chain seq x y z
N MET A 1 5.13 -8.22 19.53
CA MET A 1 4.44 -8.13 18.22
C MET A 1 5.08 -7.08 17.31
N GLN A 2 5.41 -5.89 17.81
CA GLN A 2 6.08 -4.86 17.01
C GLN A 2 7.44 -5.30 16.44
N GLU A 3 8.33 -5.89 17.24
CA GLU A 3 9.64 -6.39 16.77
C GLU A 3 9.53 -7.50 15.71
N VAL A 4 8.50 -8.34 15.81
CA VAL A 4 8.23 -9.43 14.85
C VAL A 4 7.82 -8.85 13.50
N MET A 5 7.00 -7.79 13.49
CA MET A 5 6.60 -7.14 12.25
C MET A 5 7.74 -6.32 11.64
N TRP A 6 8.59 -5.72 12.47
CA TRP A 6 9.81 -5.07 11.99
C TRP A 6 10.80 -6.06 11.36
N MET A 7 10.99 -7.24 11.96
CA MET A 7 11.77 -8.29 11.31
C MET A 7 11.12 -8.76 10.00
N LEU A 8 9.80 -8.94 10.01
CA LEU A 8 9.06 -9.38 8.82
C LEU A 8 9.17 -8.36 7.68
N SER A 9 9.12 -7.05 7.96
CA SER A 9 9.24 -5.98 6.96
C SER A 9 10.59 -6.00 6.25
N ASN A 10 11.66 -6.33 6.96
CA ASN A 10 13.01 -6.49 6.39
C ASN A 10 13.12 -7.77 5.55
N ILE A 11 12.50 -8.87 6.00
CA ILE A 11 12.52 -10.15 5.28
C ILE A 11 11.79 -10.05 3.94
N VAL A 12 10.60 -9.43 3.93
CA VAL A 12 9.82 -9.25 2.68
C VAL A 12 10.44 -8.22 1.74
N ALA A 13 11.28 -7.31 2.25
CA ALA A 13 12.00 -6.34 1.42
C ALA A 13 13.19 -6.97 0.67
N ASP A 14 13.68 -8.13 1.10
CA ASP A 14 14.90 -8.74 0.57
C ASP A 14 14.67 -9.59 -0.69
N SER A 15 13.56 -10.35 -0.74
CA SER A 15 13.29 -11.26 -1.84
C SER A 15 11.81 -11.57 -2.03
N GLU A 16 11.37 -11.64 -3.28
CA GLU A 16 10.05 -12.18 -3.69
C GLU A 16 9.81 -13.61 -3.19
N HIS A 17 10.87 -14.41 -3.01
CA HIS A 17 10.78 -15.75 -2.45
C HIS A 17 10.33 -15.71 -0.98
N HIS A 18 10.85 -14.75 -0.20
CA HIS A 18 10.41 -14.56 1.18
C HIS A 18 8.95 -14.09 1.25
N ILE A 19 8.53 -13.22 0.32
CA ILE A 19 7.13 -12.81 0.21
C ILE A 19 6.24 -14.05 -0.02
N GLN A 20 6.64 -14.94 -0.94
CA GLN A 20 5.89 -16.16 -1.22
C GLN A 20 5.79 -17.06 0.02
N MET A 21 6.88 -17.23 0.78
CA MET A 21 6.84 -18.00 2.02
C MET A 21 5.86 -17.41 3.06
N VAL A 22 5.75 -16.09 3.15
CA VAL A 22 4.81 -15.42 4.06
C VAL A 22 3.36 -15.61 3.61
N ILE A 23 3.11 -15.60 2.30
CA ILE A 23 1.81 -15.92 1.70
C ILE A 23 1.46 -17.39 1.98
N ASP A 24 2.35 -18.32 1.68
CA ASP A 24 2.16 -19.76 1.83
C ASP A 24 1.99 -20.16 3.31
N ALA A 25 2.64 -19.45 4.23
CA ALA A 25 2.46 -19.63 5.67
C ALA A 25 1.12 -19.07 6.19
N GLY A 26 0.31 -18.42 5.35
CA GLY A 26 -0.98 -17.84 5.74
C GLY A 26 -0.84 -16.64 6.67
N LEU A 27 0.31 -15.97 6.67
CA LEU A 27 0.57 -14.83 7.55
C LEU A 27 0.00 -13.52 6.98
N MET A 28 -0.19 -13.43 5.67
CA MET A 28 -0.65 -12.20 5.01
C MET A 28 -2.04 -11.74 5.45
N PRO A 29 -3.06 -12.62 5.60
CA PRO A 29 -4.36 -12.23 6.15
C PRO A 29 -4.26 -11.62 7.55
N ALA A 30 -3.35 -12.14 8.39
CA ALA A 30 -3.13 -11.58 9.73
C ALA A 30 -2.48 -10.20 9.68
N VAL A 31 -1.55 -9.96 8.75
CA VAL A 31 -0.96 -8.61 8.54
C VAL A 31 -2.05 -7.63 8.09
N MET A 32 -2.90 -8.06 7.16
CA MET A 32 -4.02 -7.27 6.65
C MET A 32 -5.06 -6.92 7.72
N GLU A 33 -5.43 -7.87 8.59
CA GLU A 33 -6.31 -7.61 9.73
C GLU A 33 -5.70 -6.56 10.69
N ARG A 34 -4.39 -6.65 10.94
CA ARG A 34 -3.68 -5.69 11.79
C ARG A 34 -3.51 -4.32 11.14
N LEU A 35 -3.48 -4.25 9.82
CA LEU A 35 -3.47 -2.99 9.07
C LEU A 35 -4.77 -2.21 9.32
N GLY A 36 -5.92 -2.89 9.27
CA GLY A 36 -7.25 -2.28 9.45
C GLY A 36 -7.67 -2.03 10.90
N CYS A 37 -7.29 -2.91 11.84
CA CYS A 37 -7.79 -2.86 13.23
C CYS A 37 -6.69 -2.79 14.31
N GLY A 38 -5.43 -2.58 13.93
CA GLY A 38 -4.30 -2.51 14.86
C GLY A 38 -4.15 -1.19 15.62
N LYS A 39 -3.33 -1.18 16.66
CA LYS A 39 -2.83 0.07 17.28
C LYS A 39 -1.93 0.81 16.27
N PHE A 40 -1.83 2.13 16.35
CA PHE A 40 -1.02 2.94 15.43
C PHE A 40 0.41 2.41 15.20
N SER A 41 1.11 1.99 16.26
CA SER A 41 2.46 1.41 16.13
C SER A 41 2.49 0.10 15.34
N VAL A 42 1.42 -0.69 15.42
CA VAL A 42 1.27 -1.95 14.70
C VAL A 42 0.88 -1.69 13.25
N GLN A 43 -0.04 -0.74 13.01
CA GLN A 43 -0.45 -0.33 11.67
C GLN A 43 0.73 0.24 10.88
N LYS A 44 1.60 1.02 11.52
CA LYS A 44 2.81 1.53 10.88
C LYS A 44 3.67 0.39 10.33
N GLU A 45 3.99 -0.61 11.13
CA GLU A 45 4.80 -1.76 10.66
C GLU A 45 4.06 -2.56 9.58
N ALA A 46 2.74 -2.73 9.71
CA ALA A 46 1.93 -3.40 8.69
C ALA A 46 1.94 -2.65 7.35
N VAL A 47 1.85 -1.32 7.35
CA VAL A 47 2.00 -0.48 6.14
C VAL A 47 3.36 -0.73 5.49
N TRP A 48 4.44 -0.76 6.27
CA TRP A 48 5.78 -1.04 5.76
C TRP A 48 5.88 -2.43 5.13
N ILE A 49 5.34 -3.47 5.78
CA ILE A 49 5.30 -4.83 5.23
C ILE A 49 4.57 -4.84 3.89
N VAL A 50 3.35 -4.29 3.84
CA VAL A 50 2.52 -4.29 2.63
C VAL A 50 3.19 -3.50 1.51
N SER A 51 3.70 -2.29 1.77
CA SER A 51 4.40 -1.50 0.76
C SER A 51 5.65 -2.18 0.23
N ASN A 52 6.43 -2.85 1.09
CA ASN A 52 7.59 -3.64 0.66
C ASN A 52 7.16 -4.83 -0.21
N CYS A 53 6.08 -5.53 0.16
CA CYS A 53 5.52 -6.60 -0.67
C CYS A 53 5.06 -6.08 -2.04
N LEU A 54 4.43 -4.91 -2.11
CA LEU A 54 3.98 -4.32 -3.37
C LEU A 54 5.15 -3.86 -4.25
N ALA A 55 6.21 -3.32 -3.61
CA ALA A 55 7.41 -2.85 -4.30
C ALA A 55 8.26 -4.02 -4.85
N VAL A 56 8.51 -5.05 -4.04
CA VAL A 56 9.42 -6.15 -4.36
C VAL A 56 8.71 -7.33 -5.03
N GLY A 57 7.46 -7.60 -4.66
CA GLY A 57 6.75 -8.81 -5.08
C GLY A 57 6.43 -8.89 -6.58
N THR A 58 6.20 -10.11 -7.06
CA THR A 58 5.81 -10.36 -8.46
C THR A 58 4.40 -9.85 -8.75
N PRO A 59 4.01 -9.63 -10.03
CA PRO A 59 2.65 -9.22 -10.38
C PRO A 59 1.56 -10.11 -9.77
N GLU A 60 1.79 -11.42 -9.67
CA GLU A 60 0.87 -12.38 -9.07
C GLU A 60 0.72 -12.17 -7.55
N GLN A 61 1.84 -11.92 -6.85
CA GLN A 61 1.82 -11.62 -5.42
C GLN A 61 1.13 -10.27 -5.15
N VAL A 62 1.41 -9.27 -5.98
CA VAL A 62 0.75 -7.96 -5.91
C VAL A 62 -0.75 -8.10 -6.14
N LYS A 63 -1.16 -8.87 -7.16
CA LYS A 63 -2.57 -9.16 -7.42
C LYS A 63 -3.25 -9.81 -6.22
N TYR A 64 -2.61 -10.81 -5.60
CA TYR A 64 -3.12 -11.41 -4.37
C TYR A 64 -3.31 -10.37 -3.25
N MET A 65 -2.36 -9.45 -3.04
CA MET A 65 -2.50 -8.38 -2.04
C MET A 65 -3.69 -7.45 -2.34
N VAL A 66 -3.87 -7.09 -3.60
CA VAL A 66 -4.99 -6.27 -4.07
C VAL A 66 -6.32 -6.98 -3.81
N GLU A 67 -6.41 -8.28 -4.12
CA GLU A 67 -7.59 -9.12 -3.84
C GLU A 67 -7.90 -9.24 -2.34
N GLN A 68 -6.87 -9.18 -1.48
CA GLN A 68 -7.04 -9.12 -0.01
C GLN A 68 -7.49 -7.72 0.49
N GLY A 69 -7.69 -6.73 -0.38
CA GLY A 69 -8.14 -5.39 -0.01
C GLY A 69 -7.05 -4.46 0.50
N ALA A 70 -5.78 -4.68 0.08
CA ALA A 70 -4.65 -3.83 0.48
C ALA A 70 -4.88 -2.37 0.07
N VAL A 71 -5.34 -2.15 -1.15
CA VAL A 71 -5.55 -0.81 -1.72
C VAL A 71 -6.56 -0.01 -0.90
N GLY A 72 -7.75 -0.56 -0.64
CA GLY A 72 -8.79 0.12 0.13
C GLY A 72 -8.34 0.45 1.56
N THR A 73 -7.65 -0.50 2.22
CA THR A 73 -7.15 -0.29 3.59
C THR A 73 -6.07 0.81 3.63
N LEU A 74 -5.16 0.82 2.66
CA LEU A 74 -4.12 1.84 2.53
C LEU A 74 -4.72 3.25 2.31
N CYS A 75 -5.74 3.37 1.47
CA CYS A 75 -6.47 4.63 1.27
C CYS A 75 -7.14 5.12 2.56
N HIS A 76 -7.79 4.23 3.30
CA HIS A 76 -8.40 4.57 4.59
C HIS A 76 -7.37 5.04 5.64
N LEU A 77 -6.17 4.44 5.63
CA LEU A 77 -5.08 4.85 6.51
C LEU A 77 -4.50 6.22 6.16
N LEU A 78 -4.43 6.57 4.87
CA LEU A 78 -4.05 7.92 4.44
C LEU A 78 -4.99 8.96 5.02
N ALA A 79 -6.30 8.70 5.01
CA ALA A 79 -7.31 9.63 5.54
C ALA A 79 -7.25 9.79 7.07
N SER A 80 -6.79 8.77 7.80
CA SER A 80 -6.89 8.75 9.26
C SER A 80 -5.71 9.38 9.99
N TYR A 81 -4.46 8.94 9.76
CA TYR A 81 -3.33 9.30 10.66
C TYR A 81 -1.93 9.23 9.99
N ALA A 82 -1.78 9.67 8.75
CA ALA A 82 -0.53 9.45 8.03
C ALA A 82 0.52 10.55 8.32
N THR A 83 1.61 10.17 9.01
CA THR A 83 2.84 10.99 9.06
C THR A 83 3.45 11.10 7.65
N PRO A 84 4.23 12.15 7.33
CA PRO A 84 4.79 12.33 5.98
C PRO A 84 5.51 11.10 5.44
N SER A 85 6.30 10.42 6.29
CA SER A 85 6.99 9.19 5.90
C SER A 85 6.02 8.05 5.55
N MET A 86 4.93 7.89 6.31
CA MET A 86 3.91 6.88 6.01
C MET A 86 3.15 7.22 4.73
N ILE A 87 2.84 8.51 4.51
CA ILE A 87 2.19 8.95 3.27
C ILE A 87 3.03 8.52 2.07
N THR A 88 4.33 8.84 2.07
CA THR A 88 5.24 8.45 0.99
C THR A 88 5.25 6.94 0.79
N THR A 89 5.41 6.15 1.85
CA THR A 89 5.41 4.68 1.77
C THR A 89 4.11 4.11 1.19
N ILE A 90 2.97 4.68 1.54
CA ILE A 90 1.67 4.26 1.01
C ILE A 90 1.54 4.64 -0.46
N LEU A 91 1.89 5.89 -0.81
CA LEU A 91 1.84 6.36 -2.20
C LEU A 91 2.79 5.57 -3.11
N ASP A 92 3.99 5.24 -2.65
CA ASP A 92 4.93 4.37 -3.38
C ASP A 92 4.32 2.98 -3.59
N GLY A 93 3.72 2.39 -2.55
CA GLY A 93 3.04 1.11 -2.64
C GLY A 93 1.91 1.12 -3.69
N LEU A 94 1.06 2.15 -3.67
CA LEU A 94 -0.03 2.33 -4.63
C LEU A 94 0.49 2.53 -6.06
N ASN A 95 1.52 3.37 -6.25
CA ASN A 95 2.11 3.63 -7.56
C ASN A 95 2.78 2.37 -8.14
N ASN A 96 3.46 1.58 -7.30
CA ASN A 96 4.04 0.29 -7.70
C ASN A 96 2.96 -0.73 -8.06
N THR A 97 1.86 -0.75 -7.30
CA THR A 97 0.72 -1.61 -7.59
C THR A 97 0.13 -1.25 -8.95
N LEU A 98 -0.17 0.02 -9.20
CA LEU A 98 -0.69 0.50 -10.49
C LEU A 98 0.26 0.21 -11.66
N SER A 99 1.57 0.39 -11.44
CA SER A 99 2.58 0.11 -12.46
C SER A 99 2.66 -1.38 -12.81
N LYS A 100 2.41 -2.27 -11.84
CA LYS A 100 2.44 -3.73 -12.01
C LYS A 100 1.09 -4.34 -12.39
N ALA A 101 -0.01 -3.62 -12.18
CA ALA A 101 -1.36 -4.15 -12.32
C ALA A 101 -1.78 -4.41 -13.76
N GLY A 102 -1.18 -3.75 -14.75
CA GLY A 102 -1.52 -3.96 -16.17
C GLY A 102 -3.04 -3.87 -16.42
N GLU A 103 -3.66 -5.01 -16.73
CA GLU A 103 -5.10 -5.17 -16.98
C GLU A 103 -5.99 -4.99 -15.72
N ASP A 104 -5.47 -5.26 -14.53
CA ASP A 104 -6.20 -5.12 -13.26
C ASP A 104 -6.18 -3.66 -12.72
N SER A 105 -5.58 -2.73 -13.47
CA SER A 105 -5.51 -1.31 -13.09
C SER A 105 -6.90 -0.70 -12.89
N GLU A 106 -7.89 -1.04 -13.71
CA GLU A 106 -9.26 -0.54 -13.55
C GLU A 106 -9.89 -0.95 -12.21
N VAL A 107 -9.63 -2.18 -11.75
CA VAL A 107 -10.14 -2.69 -10.47
C VAL A 107 -9.51 -1.91 -9.31
N ILE A 108 -8.20 -1.69 -9.36
CA ILE A 108 -7.49 -0.91 -8.35
C ILE A 108 -7.99 0.53 -8.31
N LEU A 109 -8.12 1.18 -9.48
CA LEU A 109 -8.64 2.54 -9.56
C LEU A 109 -10.07 2.63 -9.01
N THR A 110 -10.90 1.62 -9.24
CA THR A 110 -12.26 1.54 -8.69
C THR A 110 -12.22 1.43 -7.15
N GLN A 111 -11.40 0.52 -6.60
CA GLN A 111 -11.24 0.40 -5.14
C GLN A 111 -10.69 1.68 -4.51
N MET A 112 -9.77 2.38 -5.19
CA MET A 112 -9.27 3.67 -4.73
C MET A 112 -10.36 4.75 -4.72
N LYS A 113 -11.25 4.76 -5.72
CA LYS A 113 -12.41 5.67 -5.75
C LYS A 113 -13.39 5.37 -4.63
N GLU A 114 -13.71 4.10 -4.38
CA GLU A 114 -14.62 3.68 -3.30
C GLU A 114 -14.08 4.00 -1.90
N ALA A 115 -12.75 4.07 -1.75
CA ALA A 115 -12.09 4.38 -0.49
C ALA A 115 -11.76 5.87 -0.29
N ASP A 116 -12.39 6.78 -1.04
CA ASP A 116 -12.10 8.23 -1.05
C ASP A 116 -10.62 8.57 -1.31
N GLY A 117 -9.90 7.66 -1.98
CA GLY A 117 -8.47 7.77 -2.22
C GLY A 117 -8.12 8.94 -3.13
N LEU A 118 -8.98 9.26 -4.11
CA LEU A 118 -8.77 10.37 -5.04
C LEU A 118 -8.80 11.72 -4.32
N ASP A 119 -9.82 11.97 -3.49
CA ASP A 119 -9.94 13.19 -2.68
C ASP A 119 -8.73 13.39 -1.77
N MET A 120 -8.19 12.29 -1.24
CA MET A 120 -6.99 12.32 -0.42
C MET A 120 -5.74 12.65 -1.26
N ILE A 121 -5.58 12.04 -2.44
CA ILE A 121 -4.47 12.34 -3.36
C ILE A 121 -4.49 13.82 -3.77
N GLU A 122 -5.66 14.40 -4.04
CA GLU A 122 -5.79 15.83 -4.36
C GLU A 122 -5.38 16.72 -3.19
N LYS A 123 -5.78 16.38 -1.96
CA LYS A 123 -5.30 17.09 -0.75
C LYS A 123 -3.78 16.98 -0.60
N LEU A 124 -3.21 15.83 -0.92
CA LEU A 124 -1.77 15.59 -0.84
C LEU A 124 -0.96 16.37 -1.89
N GLN A 125 -1.56 16.80 -3.01
CA GLN A 125 -0.90 17.70 -3.96
C GLN A 125 -0.62 19.09 -3.37
N GLN A 126 -1.34 19.48 -2.32
CA GLN A 126 -1.09 20.75 -1.62
C GLN A 126 -0.06 20.59 -0.50
N HIS A 127 0.47 19.38 -0.28
CA HIS A 127 1.46 19.12 0.75
C HIS A 127 2.81 19.77 0.38
N GLY A 128 3.50 20.35 1.36
CA GLY A 128 4.79 21.01 1.15
C GLY A 128 5.97 20.07 0.85
N ASP A 129 5.71 18.76 0.73
CA ASP A 129 6.74 17.75 0.46
C ASP A 129 6.73 17.40 -1.03
N GLN A 130 7.88 17.62 -1.68
CA GLN A 130 8.03 17.46 -3.13
C GLN A 130 7.90 15.99 -3.57
N ASN A 131 8.22 15.02 -2.72
CA ASN A 131 8.06 13.60 -3.02
C ASN A 131 6.60 13.19 -2.98
N ILE A 132 5.88 13.61 -1.92
CA ILE A 132 4.44 13.37 -1.79
C ILE A 132 3.69 13.99 -2.98
N TYR A 133 4.03 15.23 -3.35
CA TYR A 133 3.46 15.90 -4.53
C TYR A 133 3.70 15.10 -5.81
N ARG A 134 4.93 14.67 -6.08
CA ARG A 134 5.28 13.91 -7.30
C ARG A 134 4.52 12.59 -7.38
N LEU A 135 4.46 11.84 -6.28
CA LEU A 135 3.75 10.56 -6.24
C LEU A 135 2.24 10.76 -6.41
N ALA A 136 1.67 11.76 -5.75
CA ALA A 136 0.26 12.12 -5.90
C ALA A 136 -0.09 12.47 -7.36
N CYS A 137 0.77 13.23 -8.05
CA CYS A 137 0.60 13.53 -9.47
C CYS A 137 0.72 12.29 -10.36
N SER A 138 1.70 11.41 -10.10
CA SER A 138 1.88 10.15 -10.83
C SER A 138 0.63 9.27 -10.73
N ILE A 139 0.11 9.10 -9.51
CA ILE A 139 -1.11 8.31 -9.31
C ILE A 139 -2.30 8.99 -9.99
N LYS A 140 -2.47 10.31 -9.85
CA LYS A 140 -3.57 11.05 -10.49
C LYS A 140 -3.55 10.90 -12.02
N SER A 141 -2.39 10.85 -12.67
CA SER A 141 -2.33 10.66 -14.13
C SER A 141 -2.81 9.28 -14.61
N HIS A 142 -2.91 8.29 -13.71
CA HIS A 142 -3.49 6.98 -14.03
C HIS A 142 -5.02 6.96 -13.98
N PHE A 143 -5.66 8.03 -13.49
CA PHE A 143 -7.11 8.16 -13.53
C PHE A 143 -7.50 8.89 -14.84
N PRO A 144 -7.96 8.17 -15.88
CA PRO A 144 -8.67 8.80 -16.97
C PRO A 144 -9.99 9.34 -16.40
N ASP A 145 -10.12 10.66 -16.41
CA ASP A 145 -11.32 11.45 -16.09
C ASP A 145 -11.74 11.54 -14.61
N VAL A 146 -11.29 12.64 -13.99
CA VAL A 146 -12.19 13.66 -13.41
C VAL A 146 -11.96 14.96 -14.16
#